data_AF-A0A562RQ74-F1
#
_entry.id   AF-A0A562RQ74-F1
#
_cell.length_a   1.000
_cell.length_b   1.000
_cell.length_c   1.000
_cell.angle_alpha   90.00
_cell.angle_beta   90.00
_cell.angle_gamma   90.00
#
_symmetry.space_group_name_H-M   'P 1'
#
loop_
_entity.id
_entity.type
_entity.pdbx_description
1 polymer ?
#
loop_
_entity_poly.entity_id
_entity_poly.type
_entity_poly.pdbx_seq_one_letter_code
_entity_poly.pdbx_strand_id
1 'polypeptide(L)'
;MDEEEQARKDLEEFKVVIGRTATKMTDRMHHAVGRSITEWSRMEGFIVHIASMLLDSRANKVGLVFYSINNVHTWLSIIDELFEMDTNFSPLRSDWNKIAARLRKLNDVRVRLAHHALEPGNALEILETITVENVNLETFEADFDAEQVFPSLKPHANDTRMKWKKKTISLDEIVTFLEQLHEVLEALTALLIRMKPIYLGPKQRLVAKIRELQQKVAQH
;
A
#
# COMPACT_ATOMS: atom_id res chain seq x y z
N MET A 1 -42.84 -28.08 17.72
CA MET A 1 -42.26 -27.00 16.92
C MET A 1 -42.36 -27.47 15.50
N ASP A 2 -43.13 -26.75 14.69
CA ASP A 2 -43.35 -27.09 13.28
C ASP A 2 -42.02 -26.95 12.52
N GLU A 3 -41.75 -27.82 11.55
CA GLU A 3 -40.52 -27.78 10.74
C GLU A 3 -40.37 -26.42 10.03
N GLU A 4 -41.49 -25.83 9.63
CA GLU A 4 -41.56 -24.48 9.05
C GLU A 4 -41.16 -23.38 10.05
N GLU A 5 -41.57 -23.52 11.31
CA GLU A 5 -41.25 -22.56 12.37
C GLU A 5 -39.75 -22.61 12.74
N GLN A 6 -39.17 -23.81 12.74
CA GLN A 6 -37.72 -23.98 12.92
C GLN A 6 -36.94 -23.39 11.73
N ALA A 7 -37.36 -23.64 10.49
CA ALA A 7 -36.72 -23.06 9.30
C ALA A 7 -36.76 -21.52 9.26
N ARG A 8 -37.88 -20.91 9.68
CA ARG A 8 -37.98 -19.45 9.81
C ARG A 8 -37.01 -18.89 10.84
N LYS A 9 -36.86 -19.58 11.98
CA LYS A 9 -35.92 -19.17 13.03
C LYS A 9 -34.47 -19.26 12.57
N ASP A 10 -34.11 -20.34 11.87
CA ASP A 10 -32.75 -20.54 11.35
C ASP A 10 -32.41 -19.50 10.26
N LEU A 11 -33.37 -19.17 9.40
CA LEU A 11 -33.22 -18.10 8.42
C LEU A 11 -33.00 -16.74 9.08
N GLU A 12 -33.77 -16.40 10.11
CA GLU A 12 -33.62 -15.12 10.81
C GLU A 12 -32.25 -15.04 11.53
N GLU A 13 -31.80 -16.13 12.15
CA GLU A 13 -30.47 -16.21 12.75
C GLU A 13 -29.37 -16.03 11.70
N PHE A 14 -29.51 -16.65 10.53
CA PHE A 14 -28.60 -16.47 9.40
C PHE A 14 -28.54 -15.01 8.93
N LYS A 15 -29.69 -14.33 8.77
CA LYS A 15 -29.75 -12.91 8.39
C LYS A 15 -28.99 -12.03 9.39
N VAL A 16 -29.16 -12.28 10.69
CA VAL A 16 -28.44 -11.57 11.77
C VAL A 16 -26.93 -11.82 11.68
N VAL A 17 -26.49 -13.05 11.40
CA VAL A 17 -25.07 -13.40 11.25
C VAL A 17 -24.44 -12.69 10.05
N ILE A 18 -25.11 -12.69 8.89
CA ILE A 18 -24.61 -12.02 7.69
C ILE A 18 -24.54 -10.50 7.90
N GLY A 19 -25.59 -9.88 8.46
CA GLY A 19 -25.59 -8.45 8.76
C GLY A 19 -24.45 -8.03 9.69
N ARG A 20 -24.21 -8.79 10.77
CA ARG A 20 -23.05 -8.56 11.66
C ARG A 20 -21.71 -8.74 10.95
N THR A 21 -21.63 -9.70 10.03
CA THR A 21 -20.40 -9.98 9.27
C THR A 21 -20.11 -8.85 8.29
N ALA A 22 -21.11 -8.36 7.57
CA ALA A 22 -20.98 -7.22 6.66
C ALA A 22 -20.47 -5.96 7.40
N THR A 23 -21.04 -5.62 8.56
CA THR A 23 -20.55 -4.49 9.38
C THR A 23 -19.10 -4.66 9.80
N LYS A 24 -18.72 -5.86 10.29
CA LYS A 24 -17.33 -6.14 10.65
C LYS A 24 -16.38 -6.06 9.45
N MET A 25 -16.82 -6.45 8.26
CA MET A 25 -16.05 -6.33 7.03
C MET A 25 -15.86 -4.87 6.63
N THR A 26 -16.90 -4.04 6.69
CA THR A 26 -16.81 -2.59 6.46
C THR A 26 -15.74 -1.95 7.35
N ASP A 27 -15.78 -2.22 8.66
CA ASP A 27 -14.82 -1.68 9.62
C ASP A 27 -13.38 -2.14 9.30
N ARG A 28 -13.21 -3.43 8.99
CA ARG A 28 -11.91 -3.99 8.59
C ARG A 28 -11.39 -3.38 7.30
N MET A 29 -12.25 -3.14 6.32
CA MET A 29 -11.87 -2.49 5.06
C MET A 29 -11.42 -1.06 5.30
N HIS A 30 -12.14 -0.26 6.09
CA HIS A 30 -11.70 1.09 6.45
C HIS A 30 -10.33 1.08 7.14
N HIS A 31 -10.12 0.17 8.10
CA HIS A 31 -8.84 0.04 8.78
C HIS A 31 -7.71 -0.38 7.82
N ALA A 32 -7.97 -1.37 6.96
CA ALA A 32 -7.00 -1.87 5.99
C ALA A 32 -6.61 -0.80 4.97
N VAL A 33 -7.56 0.00 4.47
CA VAL A 33 -7.30 1.15 3.59
C VAL A 33 -6.45 2.19 4.30
N GLY A 34 -6.85 2.61 5.50
CA GLY A 34 -6.10 3.61 6.28
C GLY A 34 -4.66 3.19 6.56
N ARG A 35 -4.46 1.91 6.94
CA ARG A 35 -3.14 1.33 7.13
C ARG A 35 -2.33 1.30 5.83
N SER A 36 -2.95 0.91 4.72
CA SER A 36 -2.32 0.86 3.39
C SER A 36 -1.77 2.21 2.95
N ILE A 37 -2.57 3.27 3.11
CA ILE A 37 -2.17 4.63 2.76
C ILE A 37 -1.06 5.14 3.69
N THR A 38 -1.13 4.80 4.99
CA THR A 38 -0.10 5.18 5.97
C THR A 38 1.25 4.55 5.65
N GLU A 39 1.29 3.24 5.40
CA GLU A 39 2.53 2.53 5.04
C GLU A 39 3.07 2.99 3.68
N TRP A 40 2.19 3.35 2.73
CA TRP A 40 2.62 3.92 1.47
C TRP A 40 3.31 5.28 1.66
N SER A 41 2.73 6.15 2.50
CA SER A 41 3.35 7.44 2.84
C SER A 41 4.71 7.25 3.54
N ARG A 42 4.83 6.24 4.40
CA ARG A 42 6.12 5.86 5.01
C ARG A 42 7.14 5.45 3.96
N MET A 43 6.73 4.63 2.98
CA MET A 43 7.56 4.20 1.86
C MET A 43 8.05 5.38 1.02
N GLU A 44 7.20 6.37 0.74
CA GLU A 44 7.62 7.62 0.07
C GLU A 44 8.74 8.33 0.83
N GLY A 45 8.69 8.35 2.17
CA GLY A 45 9.77 8.86 3.01
C GLY A 45 11.10 8.14 2.80
N PHE A 46 11.09 6.81 2.67
CA PHE A 46 12.29 6.03 2.35
C PHE A 46 12.87 6.40 0.98
N ILE A 47 12.01 6.55 -0.03
CA ILE A 47 12.41 6.99 -1.38
C ILE A 47 13.10 8.35 -1.32
N VAL A 48 12.52 9.31 -0.60
CA VAL A 48 13.11 10.66 -0.43
C VAL A 48 14.47 10.59 0.27
N HIS A 49 14.62 9.73 1.27
CA HIS A 49 15.90 9.53 1.94
C HIS A 49 16.98 8.96 1.01
N ILE A 50 16.64 7.95 0.20
CA ILE A 50 17.55 7.38 -0.81
C ILE A 50 18.00 8.47 -1.78
N ALA A 51 17.04 9.20 -2.37
CA ALA A 51 17.33 10.29 -3.29
C ALA A 51 18.19 11.39 -2.65
N SER A 52 17.97 11.70 -1.37
CA SER A 52 18.77 12.69 -0.65
C SER A 52 20.23 12.29 -0.48
N MET A 53 20.52 11.00 -0.33
CA MET A 53 21.89 10.50 -0.24
C MET A 53 22.58 10.53 -1.59
N LEU A 54 21.86 10.17 -2.67
CA LEU A 54 22.39 10.20 -4.03
C LEU A 54 22.67 11.63 -4.53
N LEU A 55 21.83 12.59 -4.14
CA LEU A 55 21.96 14.01 -4.51
C LEU A 55 22.89 14.81 -3.59
N ASP A 56 23.49 14.18 -2.57
CA ASP A 56 24.21 14.84 -1.48
C ASP A 56 23.46 16.07 -0.92
N SER A 57 22.17 15.90 -0.62
CA SER A 57 21.28 16.98 -0.22
C SER A 57 20.47 16.64 1.03
N ARG A 58 19.80 17.64 1.59
CA ARG A 58 18.94 17.44 2.77
C ARG A 58 17.62 16.82 2.33
N ALA A 59 17.15 15.80 3.07
CA ALA A 59 15.91 15.08 2.77
C ALA A 59 14.69 16.00 2.63
N ASN A 60 14.58 17.07 3.43
CA ASN A 60 13.46 18.02 3.32
C ASN A 60 13.45 18.79 1.99
N LYS A 61 14.63 19.15 1.45
CA LYS A 61 14.74 19.83 0.15
C LYS A 61 14.38 18.89 -0.99
N VAL A 62 14.89 17.65 -0.93
CA VAL A 62 14.56 16.63 -1.93
C VAL A 62 13.08 16.27 -1.87
N GLY A 63 12.52 16.14 -0.66
CA GLY A 63 11.10 15.93 -0.44
C GLY A 63 10.26 17.04 -1.07
N LEU A 64 10.61 18.32 -0.86
CA LEU A 64 9.90 19.44 -1.49
C LEU A 64 9.85 19.31 -3.03
N VAL A 65 10.96 18.93 -3.66
CA VAL A 65 11.02 18.71 -5.11
C VAL A 65 10.17 17.51 -5.51
N PHE A 66 10.31 16.37 -4.82
CA PHE A 66 9.60 15.15 -5.17
C PHE A 66 8.08 15.35 -5.01
N TYR A 67 7.63 15.91 -3.88
CA TYR A 67 6.21 16.21 -3.65
C TYR A 67 5.63 17.28 -4.59
N SER A 68 6.44 18.00 -5.37
CA SER A 68 5.94 18.85 -6.46
C SER A 68 5.61 18.07 -7.75
N ILE A 69 6.01 16.79 -7.82
CA ILE A 69 5.79 15.89 -8.95
C ILE A 69 4.71 14.86 -8.57
N ASN A 70 3.51 14.98 -9.14
CA ASN A 70 2.36 14.12 -8.83
C ASN A 70 2.42 12.75 -9.54
N ASN A 71 3.57 12.07 -9.53
CA ASN A 71 3.72 10.75 -10.13
C ASN A 71 4.92 9.98 -9.52
N VAL A 72 4.63 8.91 -8.77
CA VAL A 72 5.68 8.07 -8.17
C VAL A 72 6.57 7.39 -9.21
N HIS A 73 6.05 7.05 -10.40
CA HIS A 73 6.87 6.46 -11.46
C HIS A 73 7.97 7.41 -11.92
N THR A 74 7.68 8.72 -11.94
CA THR A 74 8.67 9.74 -12.23
C THR A 74 9.75 9.79 -11.14
N TRP A 75 9.37 9.70 -9.86
CA TRP A 75 10.33 9.66 -8.75
C TRP A 75 11.27 8.46 -8.87
N LEU A 76 10.71 7.27 -9.14
CA LEU A 76 11.50 6.04 -9.29
C LEU A 76 12.46 6.14 -10.47
N SER A 77 12.03 6.73 -11.58
CA SER A 77 12.88 6.91 -12.76
C SER A 77 14.01 7.92 -12.50
N ILE A 78 13.74 9.01 -11.77
CA ILE A 78 14.80 9.94 -11.33
C ILE A 78 15.84 9.21 -10.49
N ILE A 79 15.42 8.33 -9.57
CA ILE A 79 16.36 7.58 -8.74
C ILE A 79 17.13 6.53 -9.54
N ASP A 80 16.51 5.88 -10.54
CA ASP A 80 17.21 4.99 -11.46
C ASP A 80 18.40 5.71 -12.12
N GLU A 81 18.18 6.93 -12.63
CA GLU A 81 19.22 7.78 -13.22
C GLU A 81 20.29 8.20 -12.19
N LEU A 82 19.88 8.54 -10.97
CA LEU A 82 20.83 8.91 -9.92
C LEU A 82 21.76 7.75 -9.53
N PHE A 83 21.25 6.51 -9.48
CA PHE A 83 22.08 5.32 -9.29
C PHE A 83 23.00 5.03 -10.47
N GLU A 84 22.62 5.45 -11.68
CA GLU A 84 23.45 5.31 -12.88
C GLU A 84 24.58 6.35 -12.90
N MET A 85 24.31 7.57 -12.45
CA MET A 85 25.29 8.67 -12.43
C MET A 85 26.37 8.49 -11.36
N ASP A 86 26.04 7.96 -10.18
CA ASP A 86 26.99 7.79 -9.08
C ASP A 86 27.55 6.37 -9.01
N THR A 87 28.77 6.20 -9.56
CA THR A 87 29.47 4.91 -9.58
C THR A 87 29.73 4.32 -8.20
N ASN A 88 29.76 5.13 -7.13
CA ASN A 88 29.96 4.62 -5.76
C ASN A 88 28.82 3.72 -5.31
N PHE A 89 27.62 3.93 -5.86
CA PHE A 89 26.43 3.12 -5.53
C PHE A 89 26.16 2.00 -6.54
N SER A 90 27.03 1.81 -7.55
CA SER A 90 26.89 0.74 -8.54
C SER A 90 26.61 -0.67 -7.94
N PRO A 91 27.25 -1.09 -6.83
CA PRO A 91 26.98 -2.40 -6.22
C PRO A 91 25.55 -2.56 -5.68
N LEU A 92 24.82 -1.46 -5.48
CA LEU A 92 23.46 -1.45 -4.92
C LEU A 92 22.37 -1.31 -6.01
N ARG A 93 22.76 -1.00 -7.25
CA ARG A 93 21.82 -0.71 -8.35
C ARG A 93 20.89 -1.88 -8.65
N SER A 94 21.40 -3.12 -8.62
CA SER A 94 20.59 -4.32 -8.87
C SER A 94 19.45 -4.48 -7.84
N ASP A 95 19.75 -4.18 -6.57
CA ASP A 95 18.76 -4.28 -5.50
C ASP A 95 17.73 -3.16 -5.60
N TRP A 96 18.17 -1.93 -5.90
CA TRP A 96 17.28 -0.82 -6.20
C TRP A 96 16.32 -1.14 -7.35
N ASN A 97 16.83 -1.67 -8.48
CA ASN A 97 16.00 -1.98 -9.65
C ASN A 97 14.88 -2.98 -9.29
N LYS A 98 15.18 -3.99 -8.47
CA LYS A 98 14.16 -4.95 -7.99
C LYS A 98 13.10 -4.27 -7.13
N ILE A 99 13.52 -3.38 -6.23
CA ILE A 99 12.62 -2.60 -5.37
C ILE A 99 11.72 -1.68 -6.23
N ALA A 100 12.31 -0.91 -7.13
CA ALA A 100 11.61 0.01 -8.01
C ALA A 100 10.58 -0.73 -8.89
N ALA A 101 10.94 -1.90 -9.44
CA ALA A 101 10.01 -2.72 -10.22
C ALA A 101 8.79 -3.19 -9.39
N ARG A 102 8.98 -3.56 -8.12
CA ARG A 102 7.88 -3.91 -7.22
C ARG A 102 6.99 -2.70 -6.92
N LEU A 103 7.59 -1.56 -6.59
CA LEU A 103 6.86 -0.32 -6.31
C LEU A 103 5.98 0.16 -7.47
N ARG A 104 6.48 0.04 -8.71
CA ARG A 104 5.69 0.37 -9.91
C ARG A 104 4.42 -0.48 -10.01
N LYS A 105 4.48 -1.77 -9.65
CA LYS A 105 3.30 -2.66 -9.63
C LYS A 105 2.32 -2.28 -8.52
N LEU A 106 2.85 -1.99 -7.33
CA LEU A 106 2.02 -1.62 -6.17
C LEU A 106 1.32 -0.27 -6.34
N ASN A 107 1.90 0.66 -7.12
CA ASN A 107 1.32 1.98 -7.34
C ASN A 107 -0.09 1.91 -7.93
N ASP A 108 -0.37 0.96 -8.83
CA ASP A 108 -1.71 0.82 -9.42
C ASP A 108 -2.76 0.49 -8.34
N VAL A 109 -2.45 -0.39 -7.40
CA VAL A 109 -3.33 -0.72 -6.27
C VAL A 109 -3.49 0.48 -5.34
N ARG A 110 -2.40 1.18 -5.00
CA ARG A 110 -2.47 2.41 -4.17
C ARG A 110 -3.34 3.49 -4.80
N VAL A 111 -3.18 3.73 -6.11
CA VAL A 111 -3.99 4.70 -6.85
C VAL A 111 -5.44 4.26 -6.86
N ARG A 112 -5.74 2.97 -6.98
CA ARG A 112 -7.12 2.47 -6.81
C ARG A 112 -7.60 2.76 -5.39
N LEU A 113 -6.89 2.37 -4.34
CA LEU A 113 -7.28 2.60 -2.94
C LEU A 113 -7.62 4.06 -2.62
N ALA A 114 -6.86 5.02 -3.15
CA ALA A 114 -7.09 6.45 -2.90
C ALA A 114 -8.32 7.04 -3.60
N HIS A 115 -8.90 6.34 -4.57
CA HIS A 115 -9.96 6.86 -5.45
C HIS A 115 -11.21 5.97 -5.52
N HIS A 116 -11.19 4.79 -4.91
CA HIS A 116 -12.39 3.97 -4.76
C HIS A 116 -13.12 4.38 -3.48
N ALA A 117 -14.46 4.39 -3.55
CA ALA A 117 -15.32 4.55 -2.39
C ALA A 117 -15.72 3.17 -1.87
N LEU A 118 -15.89 3.06 -0.55
CA LEU A 118 -16.44 1.86 0.04
C LEU A 118 -17.95 1.87 -0.21
N GLU A 119 -18.43 0.89 -0.97
CA GLU A 119 -19.85 0.60 -1.06
C GLU A 119 -20.20 -0.44 0.02
N PRO A 120 -21.25 -0.20 0.82
CA PRO A 120 -21.61 -1.06 1.95
C PRO A 120 -22.10 -2.47 1.55
N GLY A 121 -22.20 -2.76 0.23
CA GLY A 121 -22.84 -3.96 -0.30
C GLY A 121 -24.37 -3.90 -0.14
N ASN A 122 -25.05 -4.90 -0.68
CA ASN A 122 -26.51 -5.04 -0.65
C ASN A 122 -26.94 -6.15 0.31
N ALA A 123 -26.14 -6.51 1.32
CA ALA A 123 -26.45 -7.59 2.25
C ALA A 123 -27.87 -7.48 2.81
N LEU A 124 -28.28 -6.32 3.31
CA LEU A 124 -29.62 -6.14 3.88
C LEU A 124 -30.73 -6.33 2.84
N GLU A 125 -30.61 -5.71 1.65
CA GLU A 125 -31.61 -5.84 0.58
C GLU A 125 -31.71 -7.28 0.06
N ILE A 126 -30.58 -7.96 -0.16
CA ILE A 126 -30.54 -9.36 -0.62
C ILE A 126 -31.14 -10.28 0.46
N LEU A 127 -30.78 -10.07 1.73
CA LEU A 127 -31.34 -10.85 2.84
C LEU A 127 -32.84 -10.61 3.03
N GLU A 128 -33.35 -9.39 2.79
CA GLU A 128 -34.79 -9.09 2.85
C GLU A 128 -35.57 -9.82 1.76
N THR A 129 -34.98 -10.03 0.58
CA THR A 129 -35.62 -10.78 -0.50
C THR A 129 -35.66 -12.29 -0.29
N ILE A 130 -34.80 -12.84 0.59
CA ILE A 130 -34.77 -14.28 0.89
C ILE A 130 -35.87 -14.63 1.92
N THR A 131 -36.79 -15.51 1.53
CA THR A 131 -37.85 -16.11 2.34
C THR A 131 -37.76 -17.63 2.30
N VAL A 132 -38.37 -18.31 3.28
CA VAL A 132 -38.43 -19.79 3.31
C VAL A 132 -39.12 -20.35 2.05
N GLU A 133 -40.00 -19.56 1.43
CA GLU A 133 -40.80 -19.95 0.26
C GLU A 133 -40.05 -19.81 -1.07
N ASN A 134 -39.01 -18.96 -1.13
CA ASN A 134 -38.30 -18.64 -2.36
C ASN A 134 -36.82 -19.01 -2.36
N VAL A 135 -36.28 -19.46 -1.21
CA VAL A 135 -34.90 -19.91 -1.14
C VAL A 135 -34.78 -21.33 -1.69
N ASN A 136 -34.02 -21.51 -2.76
CA ASN A 136 -33.62 -22.83 -3.23
C ASN A 136 -32.26 -23.18 -2.61
N LEU A 137 -32.28 -23.96 -1.53
CA LEU A 137 -31.06 -24.35 -0.81
C LEU A 137 -30.08 -25.15 -1.69
N GLU A 138 -30.55 -25.85 -2.73
CA GLU A 138 -29.69 -26.61 -3.64
C GLU A 138 -28.88 -25.71 -4.59
N THR A 139 -29.37 -24.51 -4.89
CA THR A 139 -28.69 -23.55 -5.77
C THR A 139 -28.17 -22.32 -5.03
N PHE A 140 -28.49 -22.17 -3.75
CA PHE A 140 -28.17 -20.98 -2.96
C PHE A 140 -26.68 -20.61 -2.97
N GLU A 141 -25.77 -21.59 -2.80
CA GLU A 141 -24.33 -21.31 -2.88
C GLU A 141 -23.88 -20.81 -4.25
N ALA A 142 -24.52 -21.28 -5.33
CA ALA A 142 -24.20 -20.86 -6.70
C ALA A 142 -24.80 -19.50 -7.04
N ASP A 143 -25.96 -19.17 -6.45
CA ASP A 143 -26.68 -17.92 -6.66
C ASP A 143 -26.22 -16.80 -5.69
N PHE A 144 -25.50 -17.16 -4.62
CA PHE A 144 -24.97 -16.22 -3.63
C PHE A 144 -23.73 -15.50 -4.17
N ASP A 145 -23.94 -14.31 -4.73
CA ASP A 145 -22.85 -13.41 -5.13
C ASP A 145 -22.30 -12.65 -3.92
N ALA A 146 -21.23 -13.17 -3.33
CA ALA A 146 -20.54 -12.56 -2.20
C ALA A 146 -20.04 -11.12 -2.50
N GLU A 147 -19.76 -10.78 -3.77
CA GLU A 147 -19.31 -9.43 -4.15
C GLU A 147 -20.45 -8.40 -4.14
N GLN A 148 -21.71 -8.86 -4.31
CA GLN A 148 -22.90 -8.02 -4.16
C GLN A 148 -23.36 -7.93 -2.71
N VAL A 149 -23.19 -9.01 -1.94
CA VAL A 149 -23.62 -9.07 -0.55
C VAL A 149 -22.68 -8.27 0.34
N PHE A 150 -21.37 -8.47 0.22
CA PHE A 150 -20.40 -7.87 1.13
C PHE A 150 -19.84 -6.52 0.62
N PRO A 151 -19.36 -5.67 1.55
CA PRO A 151 -18.76 -4.40 1.19
C PRO A 151 -17.56 -4.58 0.25
N SER A 152 -17.42 -3.66 -0.71
CA SER A 152 -16.30 -3.65 -1.64
C SER A 152 -15.92 -2.23 -2.05
N LEU A 153 -14.66 -2.04 -2.46
CA LEU A 153 -14.19 -0.74 -2.94
C LEU A 153 -14.50 -0.62 -4.43
N LYS A 154 -15.40 0.28 -4.79
CA LYS A 154 -15.79 0.57 -6.18
C LYS A 154 -15.36 1.97 -6.61
N PRO A 155 -15.05 2.16 -7.90
CA PRO A 155 -14.66 3.48 -8.38
C PRO A 155 -15.84 4.43 -8.25
N HIS A 156 -15.60 5.62 -7.70
CA HIS A 156 -16.65 6.62 -7.58
C HIS A 156 -17.22 6.99 -8.96
N ALA A 157 -18.50 7.35 -9.04
CA ALA A 157 -19.16 7.69 -10.32
C ALA A 157 -18.43 8.80 -11.11
N ASN A 158 -17.83 9.74 -10.38
CA ASN A 158 -17.04 10.86 -10.93
C ASN A 158 -15.56 10.52 -11.20
N ASP A 159 -15.14 9.27 -11.00
CA ASP A 159 -13.79 8.83 -11.34
C ASP A 159 -13.61 8.86 -12.87
N THR A 160 -12.75 9.76 -13.36
CA THR A 160 -12.50 9.96 -14.79
C THR A 160 -11.41 9.05 -15.36
N ARG A 161 -10.81 8.16 -14.55
CA ARG A 161 -9.76 7.23 -15.01
C ARG A 161 -10.31 6.24 -16.06
N MET A 162 -9.41 5.67 -16.86
CA MET A 162 -9.78 4.68 -17.89
C MET A 162 -10.50 3.46 -17.29
N LYS A 163 -11.52 2.94 -17.99
CA LYS A 163 -12.40 1.85 -17.52
C LYS A 163 -11.66 0.59 -17.05
N TRP A 164 -10.54 0.22 -17.67
CA TRP A 164 -9.77 -0.97 -17.24
C TRP A 164 -9.06 -0.80 -15.89
N LYS A 165 -8.92 0.43 -15.40
CA LYS A 165 -8.40 0.77 -14.06
C LYS A 165 -9.49 0.81 -12.98
N LYS A 166 -10.76 0.65 -13.38
CA LYS A 166 -11.95 0.71 -12.51
C LYS A 166 -12.38 -0.66 -12.00
N LYS A 167 -11.42 -1.49 -11.59
CA LYS A 167 -11.71 -2.81 -11.02
C LYS A 167 -12.00 -2.69 -9.53
N THR A 168 -13.03 -3.39 -9.06
CA THR A 168 -13.33 -3.56 -7.64
C THR A 168 -12.11 -4.07 -6.89
N ILE A 169 -11.84 -3.55 -5.69
CA ILE A 169 -10.78 -4.08 -4.81
C ILE A 169 -11.45 -4.88 -3.69
N SER A 170 -11.09 -6.15 -3.57
CA SER A 170 -11.53 -7.02 -2.46
C SER A 170 -10.66 -6.81 -1.22
N LEU A 171 -11.14 -7.23 -0.05
CA LEU A 171 -10.35 -7.18 1.19
C LEU A 171 -9.01 -7.94 1.05
N ASP A 172 -9.03 -9.11 0.41
CA ASP A 172 -7.82 -9.93 0.20
C ASP A 172 -6.78 -9.23 -0.68
N GLU A 173 -7.23 -8.47 -1.69
CA GLU A 173 -6.32 -7.66 -2.52
C GLU A 173 -5.66 -6.54 -1.69
N ILE A 174 -6.38 -5.92 -0.75
CA ILE A 174 -5.82 -4.91 0.17
C ILE A 174 -4.80 -5.54 1.13
N VAL A 175 -5.11 -6.71 1.67
CA VAL A 175 -4.21 -7.45 2.56
C VAL A 175 -2.93 -7.85 1.82
N THR A 176 -3.07 -8.42 0.62
CA THR A 176 -1.94 -8.79 -0.25
C THR A 176 -1.08 -7.57 -0.58
N PHE A 177 -1.71 -6.43 -0.87
CA PHE A 177 -0.99 -5.18 -1.10
C PHE A 177 -0.18 -4.74 0.13
N LEU A 178 -0.76 -4.82 1.32
CA LEU A 178 -0.08 -4.48 2.57
C LEU A 178 1.14 -5.37 2.85
N GLU A 179 1.00 -6.67 2.65
CA GLU A 179 2.09 -7.64 2.83
C GLU A 179 3.24 -7.34 1.87
N GLN A 180 2.94 -7.16 0.58
CA GLN A 180 3.95 -6.83 -0.43
C GLN A 180 4.61 -5.47 -0.17
N LEU A 181 3.84 -4.48 0.32
CA LEU A 181 4.39 -3.19 0.70
C LEU A 181 5.33 -3.30 1.91
N HIS A 182 5.03 -4.18 2.87
CA HIS A 182 5.90 -4.44 4.01
C HIS A 182 7.24 -5.03 3.56
N GLU A 183 7.24 -6.03 2.66
CA GLU A 183 8.48 -6.58 2.09
C GLU A 183 9.32 -5.50 1.39
N VAL A 184 8.66 -4.57 0.69
CA VAL A 184 9.35 -3.45 0.04
C VAL A 184 9.96 -2.50 1.07
N LEU A 185 9.26 -2.19 2.16
CA LEU A 185 9.78 -1.36 3.25
C LEU A 185 11.01 -1.99 3.93
N GLU A 186 11.00 -3.31 4.13
CA GLU A 186 12.17 -4.04 4.64
C GLU A 186 13.35 -3.95 3.66
N ALA A 187 13.10 -4.15 2.36
CA ALA A 187 14.12 -4.04 1.33
C ALA A 187 14.70 -2.62 1.21
N LEU A 188 13.87 -1.59 1.30
CA LEU A 188 14.28 -0.18 1.33
C LEU A 188 15.13 0.13 2.57
N THR A 189 14.75 -0.42 3.73
CA THR A 189 15.52 -0.28 4.97
C THR A 189 16.90 -0.91 4.84
N ALA A 190 16.97 -2.14 4.31
CA ALA A 190 18.23 -2.83 4.06
C ALA A 190 19.12 -2.07 3.06
N LEU A 191 18.52 -1.50 2.01
CA LEU A 191 19.23 -0.68 1.03
C LEU A 191 19.84 0.57 1.70
N LEU A 192 19.05 1.32 2.49
CA LEU A 192 19.54 2.50 3.21
C LEU A 192 20.70 2.18 4.17
N ILE A 193 20.61 1.06 4.90
CA ILE A 193 21.68 0.61 5.80
C ILE A 193 22.99 0.42 5.01
N ARG A 194 22.91 -0.14 3.80
CA ARG A 194 24.08 -0.36 2.92
C ARG A 194 24.56 0.92 2.23
N MET A 195 23.67 1.85 1.91
CA MET A 195 24.04 3.16 1.35
C MET A 195 24.77 4.04 2.38
N LYS A 196 24.40 3.96 3.65
CA LYS A 196 24.92 4.82 4.72
C LYS A 196 26.45 4.85 4.82
N PRO A 197 27.18 3.73 4.86
CA PRO A 197 28.64 3.75 4.92
C PRO A 197 29.29 4.30 3.65
N ILE A 198 28.68 4.11 2.47
CA ILE A 198 29.18 4.65 1.19
C ILE A 198 29.10 6.19 1.22
N TYR A 199 27.95 6.71 1.66
CA TYR A 199 27.69 8.14 1.73
C TYR A 199 28.46 8.86 2.86
N LEU A 200 28.44 8.31 4.08
CA LEU A 200 29.02 8.98 5.26
C LEU A 200 30.51 8.69 5.46
N GLY A 201 31.01 7.54 5.00
CA GLY A 201 32.38 7.10 5.23
C GLY A 201 33.44 8.13 4.77
N PRO A 202 33.36 8.67 3.54
CA PRO A 202 34.28 9.71 3.09
C PRO A 202 34.25 10.97 3.97
N LYS A 203 33.05 11.43 4.35
CA LYS A 203 32.86 12.62 5.20
C LYS A 203 33.45 12.42 6.59
N GLN A 204 33.25 11.24 7.18
CA GLN A 204 33.80 10.89 8.49
C GLN A 204 35.33 10.85 8.48
N ARG A 205 35.93 10.27 7.44
CA ARG A 205 37.39 10.25 7.26
C ARG A 205 37.96 11.66 7.12
N LEU A 206 37.31 12.52 6.35
CA LEU A 206 37.73 13.92 6.18
C LEU A 206 37.69 14.69 7.50
N VAL A 207 36.58 14.58 8.25
CA VAL A 207 36.45 15.23 9.56
C VAL A 207 37.52 14.73 10.55
N ALA A 208 37.78 13.42 10.58
CA ALA A 208 38.83 12.86 11.42
C ALA A 208 40.20 13.43 11.04
N LYS A 209 40.50 13.54 9.74
CA LYS A 209 41.77 14.09 9.26
C LYS A 209 41.94 15.57 9.60
N ILE A 210 40.89 16.36 9.46
CA ILE A 210 40.90 17.79 9.85
C ILE A 210 41.20 17.93 11.34
N ARG A 211 40.58 17.13 12.20
CA ARG A 211 40.84 17.14 13.65
C ARG A 211 42.28 16.78 13.99
N GLU A 212 42.83 15.75 13.34
CA GLU A 212 44.24 15.37 13.51
C GLU A 212 45.19 16.51 13.14
N LEU A 213 44.92 17.21 12.02
CA LEU A 213 45.72 18.34 11.58
C LEU A 213 45.62 19.53 12.53
N GLN A 214 44.42 19.83 13.04
CA GLN A 214 44.21 20.89 14.03
C GLN A 214 44.97 20.62 15.34
N GLN A 215 45.01 19.37 15.79
CA GLN A 215 45.78 18.97 16.98
C GLN A 215 47.28 19.15 16.77
N LYS A 216 47.80 18.79 15.59
CA LYS A 216 49.22 18.99 15.25
C LYS A 216 49.61 20.46 15.20
N VAL A 217 48.75 21.32 14.64
CA VAL A 217 49.00 22.77 14.60
C VAL A 217 48.97 23.39 16.00
N ALA A 218 48.09 22.93 16.89
CA ALA A 218 48.02 23.44 18.27
C ALA A 218 49.20 23.02 19.17
N GLN A 219 50.01 22.04 18.73
CA GLN A 219 51.19 21.55 19.44
C GLN A 219 52.51 22.21 18.97
N HIS A 220 52.45 23.06 17.94
CA HIS A 220 53.56 23.84 17.39
C HIS A 220 53.34 25.33 17.65
#